data_AF-A0A9C8K8Z1-F1
#
_entry.id   AF-A0A9C8K8Z1-F1
#
_cell.length_a   1.000
_cell.length_b   1.000
_cell.length_c   1.000
_cell.angle_alpha   90.00
_cell.angle_beta   90.00
_cell.angle_gamma   90.00
#
_symmetry.space_group_name_H-M   'P 1'
#
loop_
_entity.id
_entity.type
_entity.pdbx_description
1 polymer ?
#
loop_
_entity_poly.entity_id
_entity_poly.type
_entity_poly.pdbx_seq_one_letter_code
_entity_poly.pdbx_strand_id
1 'polypeptide(L)'
;MKICTKCKKRKSEKEFYLRRGDRKGYSTHCIKCISEHQRLYRVKNNERLRKKEALYRLTNKDKIRARVLANKDKTNKARCARKKTKEGRKKIKAEQRRYRLKKYGLTMAAFDSLFRGQKGKCAICNLELVDENNKGRKVSNAYPRIDHCHKTGKIRGLLCNRCNVAMGAFDDDIKLIAKVAIYLERANL
;
A
#
# COMPACT_ATOMS: atom_id res chain seq x y z
N MET A 1 -14.31 10.07 39.03
CA MET A 1 -14.16 11.40 38.35
C MET A 1 -12.81 12.00 38.72
N LYS A 2 -11.99 12.45 37.76
CA LYS A 2 -10.57 12.80 37.97
C LYS A 2 -10.18 14.12 37.30
N ILE A 3 -9.31 14.90 37.95
CA ILE A 3 -8.80 16.18 37.41
C ILE A 3 -7.49 15.92 36.67
N CYS A 4 -7.37 16.43 35.45
CA CYS A 4 -6.12 16.38 34.70
C CYS A 4 -5.15 17.44 35.22
N THR A 5 -3.93 17.06 35.61
CA THR A 5 -2.95 18.02 36.15
C THR A 5 -2.37 18.97 35.11
N LYS A 6 -2.52 18.69 33.80
CA LYS A 6 -2.04 19.55 32.70
C LYS A 6 -3.08 20.59 32.29
N CYS A 7 -4.29 20.18 31.90
CA CYS A 7 -5.33 21.12 31.46
C CYS A 7 -6.29 21.56 32.58
N LYS A 8 -6.10 21.06 33.81
CA LYS A 8 -6.86 21.37 35.02
C LYS A 8 -8.38 21.10 34.96
N LYS A 9 -8.88 20.45 33.89
CA LYS A 9 -10.30 20.09 33.73
C LYS A 9 -10.65 18.79 34.48
N ARG A 10 -11.84 18.75 35.09
CA ARG A 10 -12.46 17.55 35.66
C ARG A 10 -13.02 16.67 34.54
N LYS A 11 -12.71 15.38 34.55
CA LYS A 11 -12.93 14.44 33.46
C LYS A 11 -13.30 13.06 33.99
N SER A 12 -13.90 12.25 33.13
CA SER A 12 -14.16 10.84 33.47
C SER A 12 -12.86 10.03 33.48
N GLU A 13 -12.79 8.94 34.24
CA GLU A 13 -11.61 8.07 34.29
C GLU A 13 -11.28 7.43 32.94
N LYS A 14 -12.29 7.22 32.07
CA LYS A 14 -12.13 6.73 30.70
C LYS A 14 -11.29 7.68 29.82
N GLU A 15 -11.17 8.95 30.20
CA GLU A 15 -10.32 9.93 29.52
C GLU A 15 -8.86 9.90 29.97
N PHE A 16 -8.46 8.93 30.81
CA PHE A 16 -7.10 8.75 31.28
C PHE A 16 -6.61 7.34 30.95
N TYR A 17 -5.31 7.20 30.67
CA TYR A 17 -4.72 5.87 30.50
C TYR A 17 -4.63 5.12 31.83
N LEU A 18 -4.99 3.85 31.82
CA LEU A 18 -4.79 2.93 32.94
C LEU A 18 -3.29 2.66 33.14
N ARG A 19 -2.79 2.81 34.37
CA ARG A 19 -1.43 2.44 34.76
C ARG A 19 -1.45 1.08 35.42
N ARG A 20 -0.83 0.09 34.77
CA ARG A 20 -0.67 -1.25 35.34
C ARG A 20 0.43 -1.20 36.41
N GLY A 21 0.09 -1.51 37.66
CA GLY A 21 1.04 -1.59 38.79
C GLY A 21 0.91 -0.50 39.87
N ASP A 22 0.05 0.51 39.71
CA ASP A 22 -0.13 1.60 40.70
C ASP A 22 -1.43 1.45 41.51
N ARG A 23 -1.39 1.74 42.83
CA ARG A 23 -2.58 1.77 43.72
C ARG A 23 -3.70 2.72 43.26
N LYS A 24 -3.39 3.76 42.48
CA LYS A 24 -4.34 4.82 42.03
C LYS A 24 -4.82 4.67 40.57
N GLY A 25 -4.45 3.58 39.90
CA GLY A 25 -5.06 3.07 38.65
C GLY A 25 -4.92 3.88 37.35
N TYR A 26 -4.86 5.21 37.40
CA TYR A 26 -4.95 6.07 36.20
C TYR A 26 -3.89 7.18 36.15
N SER A 27 -3.45 7.49 34.93
CA SER A 27 -2.52 8.58 34.61
C SER A 27 -2.97 9.93 35.16
N THR A 28 -2.02 10.79 35.54
CA THR A 28 -2.27 12.18 36.00
C THR A 28 -2.73 13.11 34.87
N HIS A 29 -2.31 12.85 33.64
CA HIS A 29 -2.71 13.60 32.45
C HIS A 29 -3.78 12.85 31.64
N CYS A 30 -4.76 13.57 31.10
CA CYS A 30 -5.77 12.98 30.24
C CYS A 30 -5.17 12.57 28.89
N ILE A 31 -5.82 11.64 28.20
CA ILE A 31 -5.41 11.08 26.90
C ILE A 31 -5.10 12.18 25.89
N LYS A 32 -5.96 13.22 25.78
CA LYS A 32 -5.77 14.35 24.85
C LYS A 32 -4.45 15.08 25.12
N CYS A 33 -4.21 15.47 26.37
CA CYS A 33 -3.01 16.16 26.81
C CYS A 33 -1.72 15.37 26.58
N ILE A 34 -1.77 14.04 26.77
CA ILE A 34 -0.63 13.14 26.52
C ILE A 34 -0.39 12.99 25.02
N SER A 35 -1.45 12.74 24.24
CA SER A 35 -1.38 12.59 22.79
C SER A 35 -0.80 13.83 22.13
N GLU A 36 -1.26 15.02 22.53
CA GLU A 36 -0.75 16.28 22.02
C GLU A 36 0.73 16.50 22.39
N HIS A 37 1.09 16.23 23.65
CA HIS A 37 2.49 16.33 24.07
C HIS A 37 3.40 15.39 23.26
N GLN A 38 2.97 14.13 23.07
CA GLN A 38 3.70 13.16 22.25
C GLN A 38 3.79 13.59 20.79
N ARG A 39 2.73 14.17 20.21
CA ARG A 39 2.73 14.71 18.85
C ARG A 39 3.76 15.82 18.71
N LEU A 40 3.74 16.81 19.60
CA LEU A 40 4.68 17.93 19.60
C LEU A 40 6.13 17.46 19.78
N TYR A 41 6.35 16.51 20.69
CA TYR A 41 7.67 15.90 20.89
C TYR A 41 8.17 15.21 19.61
N ARG A 42 7.32 14.42 18.94
CA ARG A 42 7.67 13.74 17.67
C ARG A 42 7.99 14.72 16.55
N VAL A 43 7.22 15.81 16.43
CA VAL A 43 7.47 16.86 15.42
C VAL A 43 8.81 17.53 15.69
N LYS A 44 9.02 18.02 16.93
CA LYS A 44 10.24 18.73 17.34
C LYS A 44 11.50 17.86 17.20
N ASN A 45 11.39 16.55 17.38
CA ASN A 45 12.54 15.64 17.39
C ASN A 45 12.58 14.66 16.19
N ASN A 46 11.78 14.89 15.15
CA ASN A 46 11.58 13.90 14.06
C ASN A 46 12.90 13.44 13.43
N GLU A 47 13.80 14.37 13.11
CA GLU A 47 15.10 14.04 12.51
C GLU A 47 15.98 13.20 13.45
N ARG A 48 16.11 13.62 14.71
CA ARG A 48 16.84 12.87 15.73
C ARG A 48 16.28 11.46 15.91
N LEU A 49 14.96 11.32 15.95
CA LEU A 49 14.28 10.03 16.07
C LEU A 49 14.55 9.14 14.84
N ARG A 50 14.51 9.71 13.62
CA ARG A 50 14.85 9.00 12.38
C ARG A 50 16.30 8.51 12.37
N LYS A 51 17.26 9.36 12.75
CA LYS A 51 18.68 8.98 12.83
C LYS A 51 18.89 7.86 13.86
N LYS A 52 18.28 7.98 15.04
CA LYS A 52 18.30 6.95 16.08
C LYS A 52 17.71 5.63 15.59
N GLU A 53 16.58 5.68 14.89
CA GLU A 53 15.92 4.49 14.36
C GLU A 53 16.73 3.83 13.23
N ALA A 54 17.34 4.63 12.34
CA ALA A 54 18.24 4.14 11.31
C ALA A 54 19.47 3.45 11.92
N LEU A 55 20.11 4.07 12.92
CA LEU A 55 21.23 3.48 13.64
C LEU A 55 20.84 2.19 14.35
N TYR A 56 19.67 2.14 15.00
CA TYR A 56 19.16 0.92 15.63
C TYR A 56 18.97 -0.20 14.60
N ARG A 57 18.37 0.10 13.44
CA ARG A 57 18.16 -0.89 12.36
C ARG A 57 19.49 -1.42 11.81
N LEU A 58 20.50 -0.56 11.71
CA LEU A 58 21.84 -0.94 11.24
C LEU A 58 22.55 -1.82 12.27
N THR A 59 22.65 -1.36 13.52
CA THR A 59 23.39 -2.05 14.60
C THR A 59 22.71 -3.34 15.07
N ASN A 60 21.40 -3.48 14.89
CA ASN A 60 20.63 -4.65 15.34
C ASN A 60 20.06 -5.47 14.16
N LYS A 61 20.64 -5.36 12.96
CA LYS A 61 20.12 -6.01 11.74
C LYS A 61 19.90 -7.51 11.93
N ASP A 62 20.85 -8.23 12.53
CA ASP A 62 20.75 -9.67 12.74
C ASP A 62 19.73 -10.05 13.80
N LYS A 63 19.64 -9.27 14.88
CA LYS A 63 18.60 -9.44 15.91
C LYS A 63 17.20 -9.22 15.34
N ILE A 64 17.04 -8.23 14.45
CA ILE A 64 15.78 -7.98 13.73
C ILE A 64 15.48 -9.16 12.80
N ARG A 65 16.48 -9.64 12.04
CA ARG A 65 16.32 -10.77 11.13
C ARG A 65 15.94 -12.06 11.87
N ALA A 66 16.62 -12.38 12.96
CA ALA A 66 16.33 -13.53 13.81
C ALA A 66 14.91 -13.46 14.39
N ARG A 67 14.48 -12.27 14.87
CA ARG A 67 13.11 -12.05 15.34
C ARG A 67 12.06 -12.28 14.23
N VAL A 68 12.33 -11.80 13.02
CA VAL A 68 11.42 -11.99 11.87
C VAL A 68 11.34 -13.48 11.53
N LEU A 69 12.47 -14.18 11.49
CA LEU A 69 12.53 -15.61 11.20
C LEU A 69 11.78 -16.44 12.26
N ALA A 70 12.01 -16.17 13.54
CA ALA A 70 11.33 -16.83 14.66
C ALA A 70 9.79 -16.65 14.64
N ASN A 71 9.29 -15.58 14.01
CA ASN A 71 7.86 -15.30 13.88
C ASN A 71 7.29 -15.65 12.50
N LYS A 72 8.09 -16.24 11.60
CA LYS A 72 7.71 -16.54 10.21
C LYS A 72 6.52 -17.51 10.15
N ASP A 73 6.53 -18.56 10.96
CA ASP A 73 5.46 -19.57 10.92
C ASP A 73 4.14 -19.06 11.52
N LYS A 74 4.23 -18.30 12.63
CA LYS A 74 3.06 -17.64 13.24
C LYS A 74 2.40 -16.66 12.25
N THR A 75 3.20 -15.85 11.57
CA THR A 75 2.69 -14.90 10.56
C THR A 75 2.13 -15.61 9.33
N ASN A 76 2.77 -16.68 8.86
CA ASN A 76 2.26 -17.51 7.77
C ASN A 76 0.92 -18.17 8.12
N LYS A 77 0.81 -18.77 9.31
CA LYS A 77 -0.43 -19.41 9.81
C LYS A 77 -1.57 -18.40 9.91
N ALA A 78 -1.31 -17.21 10.45
CA ALA A 78 -2.29 -16.12 10.51
C ALA A 78 -2.74 -15.65 9.11
N ARG A 79 -1.81 -15.54 8.15
CA ARG A 79 -2.12 -15.19 6.76
C ARG A 79 -2.96 -16.27 6.07
N CYS A 80 -2.63 -17.55 6.27
CA CYS A 80 -3.40 -18.67 5.75
C CYS A 80 -4.81 -18.72 6.34
N ALA A 81 -4.95 -18.49 7.65
CA ALA A 81 -6.26 -18.41 8.32
C ALA A 81 -7.13 -17.28 7.73
N ARG A 82 -6.56 -16.08 7.50
CA ARG A 82 -7.28 -14.95 6.86
C ARG A 82 -7.76 -15.27 5.44
N LYS A 83 -7.08 -16.14 4.68
CA LYS A 83 -7.52 -16.54 3.34
C LYS A 83 -8.72 -17.50 3.34
N LYS A 84 -9.05 -18.12 4.48
CA LYS A 84 -10.17 -19.07 4.57
C LYS A 84 -11.54 -18.39 4.48
N THR A 85 -11.68 -17.15 4.98
CA THR A 85 -12.96 -16.42 4.99
C THR A 85 -13.10 -15.47 3.79
N LYS A 86 -14.34 -15.18 3.39
CA LYS A 86 -14.66 -14.24 2.31
C LYS A 86 -14.20 -12.82 2.64
N GLU A 87 -14.41 -12.40 3.89
CA GLU A 87 -14.05 -11.10 4.44
C GLU A 87 -12.53 -10.94 4.48
N GLY A 88 -11.82 -11.99 4.90
CA GLY A 88 -10.36 -11.99 4.94
C GLY A 88 -9.75 -11.92 3.54
N ARG A 89 -10.30 -12.64 2.55
CA ARG A 89 -9.91 -12.50 1.13
C ARG A 89 -10.13 -11.08 0.61
N LYS A 90 -11.27 -10.45 0.94
CA LYS A 90 -11.58 -9.06 0.55
C LYS A 90 -10.55 -8.08 1.14
N LYS A 91 -10.21 -8.22 2.43
CA LYS A 91 -9.18 -7.39 3.09
C LYS A 91 -7.80 -7.55 2.44
N ILE A 92 -7.39 -8.78 2.14
CA ILE A 92 -6.10 -9.05 1.48
C ILE A 92 -6.05 -8.39 0.09
N LYS A 93 -7.11 -8.49 -0.70
CA LYS A 93 -7.17 -7.82 -2.02
C LYS A 93 -7.06 -6.30 -1.89
N ALA A 94 -7.80 -5.70 -0.96
CA ALA A 94 -7.73 -4.26 -0.70
C ALA A 94 -6.32 -3.81 -0.24
N GLU A 95 -5.64 -4.61 0.59
CA GLU A 95 -4.25 -4.38 0.97
C GLU A 95 -3.29 -4.44 -0.22
N GLN A 96 -3.42 -5.46 -1.08
CA GLN A 96 -2.63 -5.61 -2.30
C GLN A 96 -2.86 -4.45 -3.28
N ARG A 97 -4.12 -4.00 -3.45
CA ARG A 97 -4.45 -2.84 -4.29
C ARG A 97 -3.78 -1.58 -3.76
N ARG A 98 -3.91 -1.29 -2.46
CA ARG A 98 -3.25 -0.14 -1.83
C ARG A 98 -1.73 -0.18 -1.98
N TYR A 99 -1.11 -1.34 -1.76
CA TYR A 99 0.33 -1.50 -1.95
C TYR A 99 0.75 -1.22 -3.40
N ARG A 100 0.01 -1.76 -4.37
CA ARG A 100 0.27 -1.55 -5.80
C ARG A 100 0.19 -0.07 -6.17
N LEU A 101 -0.88 0.62 -5.78
CA LEU A 101 -1.04 2.06 -6.06
C LEU A 101 0.10 2.88 -5.45
N LYS A 102 0.46 2.58 -4.19
CA LYS A 102 1.57 3.24 -3.49
C LYS A 102 2.91 3.04 -4.23
N LYS A 103 3.17 1.85 -4.78
CA LYS A 103 4.39 1.56 -5.56
C LYS A 103 4.54 2.52 -6.74
N TYR A 104 3.43 2.90 -7.35
CA TYR A 104 3.38 3.81 -8.51
C TYR A 104 3.09 5.27 -8.12
N GLY A 105 3.12 5.61 -6.82
CA GLY A 105 2.83 6.97 -6.35
C GLY A 105 1.38 7.43 -6.57
N LEU A 106 0.44 6.50 -6.81
CA LEU A 106 -0.94 6.82 -7.09
C LEU A 106 -1.81 6.78 -5.84
N THR A 107 -2.72 7.76 -5.73
CA THR A 107 -3.87 7.69 -4.82
C THR A 107 -4.98 6.88 -5.48
N MET A 108 -5.98 6.50 -4.67
CA MET A 108 -7.17 5.84 -5.20
C MET A 108 -7.90 6.71 -6.22
N ALA A 109 -8.12 7.98 -5.86
CA ALA A 109 -8.78 8.95 -6.72
C ALA A 109 -8.02 9.21 -8.03
N ALA A 110 -6.68 9.22 -8.00
CA ALA A 110 -5.86 9.37 -9.19
C ALA A 110 -6.01 8.16 -10.12
N PHE A 111 -6.00 6.93 -9.58
CA PHE A 111 -6.27 5.73 -10.36
C PHE A 111 -7.67 5.73 -10.97
N ASP A 112 -8.70 6.07 -10.20
CA ASP A 112 -10.08 6.09 -10.68
C ASP A 112 -10.27 7.16 -11.77
N SER A 113 -9.58 8.30 -11.66
CA SER A 113 -9.58 9.33 -12.69
C SER A 113 -8.87 8.87 -13.98
N LEU A 114 -7.74 8.17 -13.86
CA LEU A 114 -7.07 7.55 -15.00
C LEU A 114 -7.95 6.49 -15.67
N PHE A 115 -8.61 5.65 -14.89
CA PHE A 115 -9.53 4.61 -15.38
C PHE A 115 -10.71 5.22 -16.13
N ARG A 116 -11.34 6.26 -15.59
CA ARG A 116 -12.44 7.00 -16.24
C ARG A 116 -11.97 7.75 -17.49
N GLY A 117 -10.79 8.38 -17.44
CA GLY A 117 -10.19 9.06 -18.59
C GLY A 117 -9.98 8.12 -19.78
N GLN A 118 -9.66 6.85 -19.50
CA GLN A 118 -9.56 5.79 -20.52
C GLN A 118 -10.90 5.10 -20.83
N LYS A 119 -12.03 5.64 -20.36
CA LYS A 119 -13.37 5.07 -20.54
C LYS A 119 -13.46 3.60 -20.09
N GLY A 120 -12.67 3.23 -19.09
CA GLY A 120 -12.57 1.86 -18.60
C GLY A 120 -12.00 0.86 -19.61
N LYS A 121 -11.14 1.30 -20.54
CA LYS A 121 -10.56 0.44 -21.60
C LYS A 121 -9.03 0.41 -21.56
N CYS A 122 -8.46 -0.64 -22.11
CA CYS A 122 -7.02 -0.77 -22.34
C CYS A 122 -6.55 0.32 -23.32
N ALA A 123 -5.49 1.06 -22.98
CA ALA A 123 -4.97 2.14 -23.82
C ALA A 123 -4.36 1.68 -25.15
N ILE A 124 -4.10 0.37 -25.32
CA ILE A 124 -3.54 -0.20 -26.56
C ILE A 124 -4.63 -0.89 -27.38
N CYS A 125 -5.24 -1.95 -26.83
CA CYS A 125 -6.16 -2.80 -27.60
C CYS A 125 -7.64 -2.50 -27.37
N ASN A 126 -7.98 -1.43 -26.63
CA ASN A 126 -9.35 -1.01 -26.33
C ASN A 126 -10.25 -2.05 -25.63
N LEU A 127 -9.68 -3.15 -25.14
CA LEU A 127 -10.39 -4.16 -24.35
C LEU A 127 -10.99 -3.50 -23.11
N GLU A 128 -12.28 -3.74 -22.86
CA GLU A 128 -12.93 -3.31 -21.62
C GLU A 128 -12.23 -3.90 -20.40
N LEU A 129 -11.81 -3.01 -19.51
CA LEU A 129 -11.15 -3.37 -18.28
C LEU A 129 -12.20 -3.55 -17.19
N VAL A 130 -12.06 -4.62 -16.42
CA VAL A 130 -12.93 -4.89 -15.27
C VAL A 130 -12.22 -4.42 -14.01
N ASP A 131 -12.81 -3.44 -13.33
CA ASP A 131 -12.43 -3.13 -11.95
C ASP A 131 -13.07 -4.13 -10.98
N GLU A 132 -12.59 -4.18 -9.73
CA GLU A 132 -12.99 -5.10 -8.67
C GLU A 132 -14.51 -5.12 -8.38
N ASN A 133 -15.23 -4.11 -8.87
CA ASN A 133 -16.69 -3.97 -8.76
C ASN A 133 -17.45 -4.78 -9.83
N ASN A 134 -16.84 -5.09 -10.97
CA ASN A 134 -17.47 -5.84 -12.08
C ASN A 134 -17.04 -7.32 -12.07
N LYS A 135 -17.57 -8.07 -11.09
CA LYS A 135 -17.28 -9.49 -10.87
C LYS A 135 -17.87 -10.46 -11.91
N GLY A 136 -18.57 -9.96 -12.93
CA GLY A 136 -19.33 -10.79 -13.87
C GLY A 136 -18.50 -11.53 -14.92
N ARG A 137 -17.29 -11.05 -15.26
CA ARG A 137 -16.48 -11.65 -16.31
C ARG A 137 -15.11 -12.06 -15.79
N LYS A 138 -14.89 -13.35 -15.61
CA LYS A 138 -13.59 -13.99 -15.31
C LYS A 138 -12.62 -13.88 -16.51
N VAL A 139 -12.50 -12.72 -17.14
CA VAL A 139 -11.49 -12.52 -18.17
C VAL A 139 -10.22 -12.11 -17.45
N SER A 140 -9.35 -13.09 -17.16
CA SER A 140 -8.06 -12.89 -16.48
C SER A 140 -7.22 -11.77 -17.10
N ASN A 141 -7.41 -11.52 -18.40
CA ASN A 141 -6.73 -10.47 -19.15
C ASN A 141 -7.32 -9.06 -18.99
N ALA A 142 -8.55 -8.90 -18.51
CA ALA A 142 -9.24 -7.62 -18.44
C ALA A 142 -8.95 -6.81 -17.16
N TYR A 143 -8.15 -7.32 -16.23
CA TYR A 143 -7.80 -6.55 -15.03
C TYR A 143 -6.78 -5.44 -15.38
N PRO A 144 -7.02 -4.18 -14.98
CA PRO A 144 -6.13 -3.06 -15.30
C PRO A 144 -4.73 -3.25 -14.69
N ARG A 145 -3.71 -3.20 -15.56
CA ARG A 145 -2.30 -3.10 -15.21
C ARG A 145 -1.85 -1.65 -15.36
N ILE A 146 -1.11 -1.15 -14.39
CA ILE A 146 -0.57 0.21 -14.42
C ILE A 146 0.73 0.15 -15.21
N ASP A 147 0.73 0.76 -16.38
CA ASP A 147 1.88 0.86 -17.25
C ASP A 147 2.63 2.17 -17.01
N HIS A 148 3.95 2.11 -17.04
CA HIS A 148 4.82 3.22 -16.70
C HIS A 148 6.12 3.16 -17.50
N CYS A 149 6.68 4.32 -17.81
CA CYS A 149 7.97 4.42 -18.44
C CYS A 149 9.08 3.99 -17.47
N HIS A 150 9.86 2.95 -17.81
CA HIS A 150 10.94 2.46 -16.96
C HIS A 150 12.09 3.46 -16.74
N LYS A 151 12.23 4.48 -17.61
CA LYS A 151 13.26 5.53 -17.49
C LYS A 151 12.84 6.67 -16.56
N THR A 152 11.57 7.07 -16.59
CA THR A 152 11.09 8.29 -15.90
C THR A 152 10.13 8.00 -14.75
N GLY A 153 9.60 6.78 -14.66
CA GLY A 153 8.54 6.41 -13.73
C GLY A 153 7.17 7.00 -14.08
N LYS A 154 7.05 7.82 -15.13
CA LYS A 154 5.79 8.43 -15.55
C LYS A 154 4.79 7.35 -15.98
N ILE A 155 3.58 7.45 -15.45
CA ILE A 155 2.46 6.57 -15.81
C ILE A 155 2.04 6.86 -17.24
N ARG A 156 2.03 5.83 -18.10
CA ARG A 156 1.57 5.94 -19.49
C ARG A 156 0.07 5.68 -19.59
N GLY A 157 -0.45 4.75 -18.80
CA GLY A 157 -1.88 4.43 -18.78
C GLY A 157 -2.19 3.10 -18.10
N LEU A 158 -3.43 2.65 -18.28
CA LEU A 158 -3.90 1.33 -17.89
C LEU A 158 -3.96 0.40 -19.09
N LEU A 159 -3.34 -0.77 -18.96
CA LEU A 159 -3.30 -1.80 -19.99
C LEU A 159 -4.01 -3.07 -19.50
N CYS A 160 -4.51 -3.86 -20.45
CA CYS A 160 -4.88 -5.24 -20.16
C CYS A 160 -3.62 -6.08 -19.90
N ASN A 161 -3.76 -7.24 -19.27
CA ASN A 161 -2.60 -8.08 -18.92
C ASN A 161 -1.77 -8.47 -20.15
N ARG A 162 -2.45 -8.82 -21.26
CA ARG A 162 -1.80 -9.20 -22.52
C ARG A 162 -0.93 -8.07 -23.09
N CYS A 163 -1.49 -6.87 -23.23
CA CYS A 163 -0.75 -5.73 -23.77
C CYS A 163 0.41 -5.32 -22.86
N ASN A 164 0.21 -5.34 -21.55
CA ASN A 164 1.29 -5.00 -20.61
C ASN A 164 2.46 -6.00 -20.69
N VAL A 165 2.18 -7.29 -20.82
CA VAL A 165 3.23 -8.32 -20.96
C VAL A 165 3.92 -8.19 -22.32
N ALA A 166 3.17 -7.99 -23.40
CA ALA A 166 3.74 -7.79 -24.73
C ALA A 166 4.68 -6.58 -24.80
N MET A 167 4.28 -5.44 -24.21
CA MET A 167 5.15 -4.26 -24.10
C MET A 167 6.45 -4.57 -23.35
N GLY A 168 6.34 -5.28 -22.22
CA GLY A 168 7.51 -5.69 -21.44
C GLY A 168 8.40 -6.70 -22.16
N ALA A 169 7.85 -7.57 -23.01
CA ALA A 169 8.63 -8.54 -23.78
C ALA A 169 9.53 -7.90 -24.84
N PHE A 170 9.24 -6.65 -25.23
CA PHE A 170 10.08 -5.85 -26.12
C PHE A 170 10.91 -4.81 -25.37
N ASP A 171 10.97 -4.87 -24.03
CA ASP A 171 11.71 -3.92 -23.18
C ASP A 171 11.40 -2.43 -23.45
N ASP A 172 10.16 -2.14 -23.86
CA ASP A 172 9.74 -0.82 -24.35
C ASP A 172 10.57 -0.27 -25.54
N ASP A 173 11.27 -1.11 -26.30
CA ASP A 173 12.04 -0.72 -27.48
C ASP A 173 11.15 -0.53 -28.71
N ILE A 174 10.87 0.73 -29.00
CA ILE A 174 10.09 1.17 -30.17
C ILE A 174 10.70 0.66 -31.48
N LYS A 175 12.03 0.60 -31.60
CA LYS A 175 12.68 0.15 -32.84
C LYS A 175 12.46 -1.34 -33.06
N LEU A 176 12.52 -2.14 -31.99
CA LEU A 176 12.23 -3.57 -32.05
C LEU A 176 10.77 -3.83 -32.40
N ILE A 177 9.84 -3.10 -31.77
CA ILE A 177 8.39 -3.19 -32.06
C ILE A 177 8.12 -2.84 -33.53
N ALA A 178 8.75 -1.81 -34.08
CA ALA A 178 8.61 -1.45 -35.50
C ALA A 178 9.11 -2.56 -36.43
N LYS A 179 10.21 -3.22 -36.10
CA LYS A 179 10.71 -4.39 -36.86
C LYS A 179 9.73 -5.57 -36.82
N VAL A 180 9.09 -5.81 -35.68
CA VAL A 180 8.06 -6.85 -35.55
C VAL A 180 6.85 -6.54 -36.44
N ALA A 181 6.40 -5.28 -36.51
CA ALA A 181 5.33 -4.87 -37.40
C ALA A 181 5.68 -5.15 -38.87
N ILE A 182 6.87 -4.72 -39.32
CA ILE A 182 7.36 -4.96 -40.69
C ILE A 182 7.46 -6.47 -40.99
N TYR A 183 7.94 -7.27 -40.04
CA TYR A 183 8.03 -8.73 -40.20
C TYR A 183 6.65 -9.37 -40.39
N LEU A 184 5.65 -8.95 -39.61
CA LEU A 184 4.27 -9.46 -39.74
C LEU A 184 3.62 -9.05 -41.06
N GLU A 185 3.85 -7.81 -41.53
CA GLU A 185 3.33 -7.34 -42.81
C GLU A 185 3.89 -8.15 -43.99
N ARG A 186 5.19 -8.46 -43.97
CA ARG A 186 5.85 -9.27 -45.02
C ARG A 186 5.29 -10.68 -45.15
N ALA A 187 4.78 -11.26 -44.07
CA ALA A 187 4.23 -12.61 -44.07
C ALA A 187 2.74 -12.66 -44.49
N ASN A 188 2.09 -11.50 -44.60
CA ASN A 188 0.68 -11.36 -44.97
C ASN A 188 0.51 -10.74 -46.38
N LEU A 189 1.61 -10.57 -47.13
CA LEU A 189 1.66 -10.24 -48.55
C LEU A 189 1.97 -11.51 -49.35
#